data_AF-A0A803W4C0-F1
#
_entry.id   AF-A0A803W4C0-F1
#
_cell.length_a   1.000
_cell.length_b   1.000
_cell.length_c   1.000
_cell.angle_alpha   90.00
_cell.angle_beta   90.00
_cell.angle_gamma   90.00
#
_symmetry.space_group_name_H-M   'P 1'
#
loop_
_entity.id
_entity.type
_entity.pdbx_description
1 polymer ?
#
loop_
_entity_poly.entity_id
_entity_poly.type
_entity_poly.pdbx_seq_one_letter_code
_entity_poly.pdbx_strand_id
1 'polypeptide(L)'
;MGDMESYKVMLNGPAPWGFRLQGGKDFSMPLSISRLTLGGKAAQAGVGVGDWVLYIDGESTSAMTHIEAQNRIRACGDRLCLTLTPQHDHLHSPPQICQTNLEGKTFYSKKDKPLCKSHAFSHV
;
A
#
# COMPACT_ATOMS: atom_id res chain seq x y z
N MET A 1 17.32 -7.23 15.72
CA MET A 1 16.98 -5.91 15.15
C MET A 1 16.51 -6.20 13.75
N GLY A 2 15.19 -6.27 13.56
CA GLY A 2 14.61 -6.71 12.28
C GLY A 2 14.95 -5.70 11.20
N ASP A 3 15.72 -6.15 10.22
CA ASP A 3 15.90 -5.50 8.94
C ASP A 3 14.51 -5.17 8.38
N MET A 4 14.18 -3.89 8.35
CA MET A 4 13.02 -3.38 7.65
C MET A 4 13.30 -3.59 6.16
N GLU A 5 12.80 -4.70 5.62
CA GLU A 5 13.09 -5.14 4.26
C GLU A 5 12.43 -4.17 3.26
N SER A 6 13.22 -3.19 2.80
CA SER A 6 12.81 -2.30 1.73
C SER A 6 13.00 -2.97 0.37
N TYR A 7 12.08 -2.76 -0.55
CA TYR A 7 12.17 -3.23 -1.93
C TYR A 7 12.15 -2.05 -2.92
N LYS A 8 12.77 -2.24 -4.08
CA LYS A 8 12.87 -1.23 -5.13
C LYS A 8 12.03 -1.64 -6.33
N VAL A 9 11.26 -0.69 -6.86
CA VAL A 9 10.50 -0.86 -8.11
C VAL A 9 10.92 0.18 -9.14
N MET A 10 10.91 -0.24 -10.41
CA MET A 10 11.09 0.65 -11.55
C MET A 10 9.84 0.60 -12.41
N LEU A 11 9.15 1.75 -12.53
CA LEU A 11 7.98 1.89 -13.38
C LEU A 11 8.42 2.49 -14.71
N ASN A 12 8.13 1.80 -15.81
CA ASN A 12 8.55 2.20 -17.16
C ASN A 12 7.45 2.97 -17.92
N GLY A 13 7.87 3.89 -18.79
CA GLY A 13 7.04 4.78 -19.61
C GLY A 13 6.49 5.99 -18.84
N PRO A 14 5.87 6.98 -19.50
CA PRO A 14 5.44 8.22 -18.85
C PRO A 14 4.30 8.05 -17.85
N ALA A 15 4.03 9.09 -17.05
CA ALA A 15 2.82 9.17 -16.23
C ALA A 15 1.54 8.89 -17.08
N PRO A 16 0.48 8.31 -16.51
CA PRO A 16 0.25 8.05 -15.08
C PRO A 16 0.93 6.78 -14.56
N TRP A 17 1.50 6.88 -13.36
CA TRP A 17 2.19 5.77 -12.68
C TRP A 17 1.25 4.75 -12.02
N GLY A 18 -0.04 5.10 -11.90
CA GLY A 18 -1.06 4.19 -11.39
C GLY A 18 -1.13 4.07 -9.87
N PHE A 19 -0.69 5.09 -9.13
CA PHE A 19 -0.84 5.17 -7.68
C PHE A 19 -1.22 6.59 -7.21
N ARG A 20 -1.68 6.70 -5.98
CA ARG A 20 -1.84 7.96 -5.24
C ARG A 20 -0.93 7.96 -4.02
N LEU A 21 -0.38 9.13 -3.74
CA LEU A 21 0.48 9.39 -2.59
C LEU A 21 -0.34 10.06 -1.47
N GLN A 22 0.03 9.82 -0.22
CA GLN A 22 -0.45 10.54 0.97
C GLN A 22 0.69 10.81 1.95
N GLY A 23 0.43 11.63 2.97
CA GLY A 23 1.43 12.02 3.96
C GLY A 23 2.42 13.05 3.45
N GLY A 24 3.56 13.19 4.11
CA GLY A 24 4.58 14.19 3.83
C GLY A 24 5.01 14.89 5.11
N LYS A 25 6.21 15.48 5.08
CA LYS A 25 6.76 16.20 6.24
C LYS A 25 5.84 17.29 6.77
N ASP A 26 5.18 18.01 5.86
CA ASP A 26 4.19 19.05 6.16
C ASP A 26 2.93 18.53 6.86
N PHE A 27 2.61 17.24 6.69
CA PHE A 27 1.51 16.56 7.37
C PHE A 27 1.96 15.80 8.63
N SER A 28 3.24 15.87 8.99
CA SER A 28 3.82 15.06 10.08
C SER A 28 3.53 13.56 9.95
N MET A 29 3.43 13.06 8.71
CA MET A 29 3.16 11.65 8.38
C MET A 29 4.17 11.16 7.34
N PRO A 30 4.61 9.90 7.38
CA PRO A 30 5.47 9.35 6.32
C PRO A 30 4.74 9.36 4.98
N LEU A 31 5.49 9.51 3.88
CA LEU A 31 4.93 9.35 2.55
C LEU A 31 4.53 7.89 2.34
N SER A 32 3.30 7.65 1.92
CA SER A 32 2.81 6.29 1.66
C SER A 32 1.87 6.21 0.45
N ILE A 33 1.68 5.00 -0.05
CA ILE A 33 0.77 4.72 -1.16
C ILE A 33 -0.66 4.58 -0.64
N SER A 34 -1.53 5.56 -0.92
CA SER A 34 -2.92 5.54 -0.45
C SER A 34 -3.86 4.73 -1.34
N ARG A 35 -3.54 4.62 -2.63
CA ARG A 35 -4.38 3.92 -3.61
C ARG A 35 -3.56 3.46 -4.80
N LEU A 36 -3.97 2.33 -5.38
CA LEU A 36 -3.48 1.83 -6.65
C LEU A 36 -4.59 1.79 -7.69
N THR A 37 -4.23 2.04 -8.94
CA THR A 37 -5.09 1.79 -10.09
C THR A 37 -5.01 0.32 -10.45
N LEU A 38 -6.16 -0.36 -10.56
CA LEU A 38 -6.22 -1.75 -11.00
C LEU A 38 -5.57 -1.91 -12.38
N GLY A 39 -4.64 -2.86 -12.50
CA GLY A 39 -3.87 -3.05 -13.74
C GLY A 39 -2.91 -1.90 -14.07
N GLY A 40 -2.72 -0.92 -13.18
CA GLY A 40 -1.75 0.17 -13.37
C GLY A 40 -0.30 -0.27 -13.16
N LYS A 41 0.65 0.57 -13.59
CA LYS A 41 2.09 0.25 -13.53
C LYS A 41 2.57 -0.09 -12.13
N ALA A 42 2.20 0.70 -11.13
CA ALA A 42 2.55 0.43 -9.74
C ALA A 42 1.98 -0.91 -9.23
N ALA A 43 0.73 -1.23 -9.56
CA ALA A 43 0.12 -2.50 -9.17
C ALA A 43 0.81 -3.70 -9.85
N GLN A 44 1.15 -3.58 -11.14
CA GLN A 44 1.89 -4.62 -11.87
C GLN A 44 3.33 -4.80 -11.35
N ALA A 45 3.93 -3.74 -10.82
CA ALA A 45 5.25 -3.77 -10.20
C ALA A 45 5.25 -4.33 -8.76
N GLY A 46 4.08 -4.75 -8.25
CA GLY A 46 3.96 -5.33 -6.90
C GLY A 46 3.94 -4.31 -5.77
N VAL A 47 3.72 -3.02 -6.08
CA VAL A 47 3.53 -2.00 -5.04
C VAL A 47 2.26 -2.28 -4.26
N GLY A 48 2.32 -2.20 -2.92
CA GLY A 48 1.17 -2.35 -2.02
C GLY A 48 0.54 -1.01 -1.63
N VAL A 49 -0.75 -1.04 -1.29
CA VAL A 49 -1.39 0.09 -0.58
C VAL A 49 -0.93 0.06 0.87
N GLY A 50 -0.57 1.22 1.41
CA GLY A 50 0.01 1.38 2.75
C GLY A 50 1.53 1.50 2.74
N ASP A 51 2.21 0.97 1.72
CA ASP A 51 3.68 0.96 1.68
C ASP A 51 4.28 2.35 1.80
N TRP A 52 5.31 2.47 2.63
CA TRP A 52 5.98 3.74 2.85
C TRP A 52 7.02 3.97 1.77
N VAL A 53 6.99 5.15 1.17
CA VAL A 53 7.95 5.58 0.16
C VAL A 53 9.16 6.15 0.88
N LEU A 54 10.30 5.47 0.81
CA LEU A 54 11.56 5.88 1.42
C LEU A 54 12.41 6.73 0.48
N TYR A 55 12.39 6.40 -0.82
CA TYR A 55 13.12 7.14 -1.84
C TYR A 55 12.29 7.30 -3.11
N ILE A 56 12.38 8.48 -3.72
CA ILE A 56 11.80 8.80 -5.04
C ILE A 56 12.95 9.19 -5.96
N ASP A 57 13.16 8.41 -7.01
CA ASP A 57 14.23 8.60 -8.00
C ASP A 57 15.64 8.75 -7.40
N GLY A 58 15.91 8.02 -6.31
CA GLY A 58 17.18 8.05 -5.59
C GLY A 58 17.29 9.09 -4.47
N GLU A 59 16.29 9.96 -4.31
CA GLU A 59 16.26 10.96 -3.24
C GLU A 59 15.41 10.52 -2.05
N SER A 60 15.97 10.69 -0.85
CA SER A 60 15.29 10.35 0.40
C SER A 60 14.07 11.24 0.63
N THR A 61 12.97 10.60 1.02
CA THR A 61 11.71 11.26 1.32
C THR A 61 11.58 11.70 2.78
N SER A 62 12.54 11.37 3.66
CA SER A 62 12.43 11.63 5.11
C SER A 62 12.21 13.10 5.46
N ALA A 63 12.70 14.02 4.63
CA ALA A 63 12.52 15.46 4.81
C ALA A 63 11.60 16.11 3.76
N MET A 64 11.00 15.32 2.87
CA MET A 64 10.27 15.80 1.71
C MET A 64 8.82 16.12 2.07
N THR A 65 8.35 17.29 1.66
CA THR A 65 6.93 17.66 1.75
C THR A 65 6.10 16.89 0.72
N HIS A 66 4.79 16.87 0.92
CA HIS A 66 3.85 16.26 -0.01
C HIS A 66 4.00 16.84 -1.43
N ILE A 67 4.12 18.17 -1.52
CA ILE A 67 4.23 18.88 -2.81
C ILE A 67 5.56 18.55 -3.49
N GLU A 68 6.67 18.56 -2.76
CA GLU A 68 7.98 18.20 -3.31
C GLU A 68 7.98 16.77 -3.86
N ALA A 69 7.38 15.82 -3.13
CA ALA A 69 7.25 14.45 -3.58
C ALA A 69 6.43 14.33 -4.87
N GLN A 70 5.29 15.02 -4.94
CA GLN A 70 4.50 15.07 -6.17
C GLN A 70 5.28 15.66 -7.34
N ASN A 71 6.00 16.76 -7.11
CA ASN A 71 6.80 17.42 -8.14
C ASN A 71 7.93 16.50 -8.64
N ARG A 72 8.61 15.80 -7.73
CA ARG A 72 9.65 14.83 -8.08
C ARG A 72 9.09 13.67 -8.92
N ILE A 73 7.94 13.11 -8.53
CA ILE A 73 7.25 12.05 -9.29
C ILE A 73 6.79 12.53 -10.68
N ARG A 74 6.35 13.79 -10.80
CA ARG A 74 5.91 14.37 -12.07
C ARG A 74 7.09 14.74 -12.98
N ALA A 75 8.24 15.09 -12.41
CA ALA A 75 9.46 15.38 -13.16
C ALA A 75 10.07 14.12 -13.79
N CYS A 76 9.74 12.94 -13.27
CA CYS A 76 10.10 11.67 -13.89
C CYS A 76 9.38 11.54 -15.25
N GLY A 77 10.16 11.50 -16.33
CA GLY A 77 9.67 11.33 -17.70
C GLY A 77 9.39 9.86 -18.00
N ASP A 78 10.38 9.17 -18.56
CA ASP A 78 10.22 7.81 -19.08
C ASP A 78 10.31 6.71 -18.02
N ARG A 79 10.79 7.03 -16.81
CA ARG A 79 10.94 6.05 -15.73
C ARG A 79 10.82 6.71 -14.37
N LEU A 80 10.18 6.02 -13.45
CA LEU A 80 10.13 6.38 -12.03
C LEU A 80 10.70 5.22 -11.20
N CYS A 81 11.73 5.51 -10.40
CA CYS A 81 12.26 4.57 -9.42
C CYS A 81 11.70 4.89 -8.03
N LEU A 82 11.15 3.91 -7.33
CA LEU A 82 10.72 4.04 -5.94
C LEU A 82 11.42 2.98 -5.09
N THR A 83 11.89 3.38 -3.91
CA THR A 83 12.26 2.45 -2.86
C THR A 83 11.18 2.52 -1.79
N LEU A 84 10.54 1.39 -1.54
CA LEU A 84 9.40 1.27 -0.64
C LEU A 84 9.75 0.30 0.48
N THR A 85 9.03 0.39 1.57
CA THR A 85 9.01 -0.63 2.62
C THR A 85 7.56 -1.02 2.85
N PRO A 86 7.24 -2.31 2.94
CA PRO A 86 5.92 -2.73 3.37
C PRO A 86 5.61 -2.06 4.69
N GLN A 87 4.43 -1.44 4.80
CA GLN A 87 3.98 -1.02 6.11
C GLN A 87 3.70 -2.30 6.89
N HIS A 88 4.55 -2.60 7.88
CA HIS A 88 4.39 -3.75 8.78
C HIS A 88 3.23 -3.48 9.75
N ASP A 89 2.07 -3.13 9.22
CA ASP A 89 0.84 -3.11 9.98
C ASP A 89 0.21 -4.48 9.79
N HIS A 90 0.21 -5.24 10.87
CA HIS A 90 -0.43 -6.55 11.05
C HIS A 90 -1.94 -6.57 10.74
N LEU A 91 -2.46 -5.65 9.93
CA LEU A 91 -3.90 -5.43 9.70
C LEU A 91 -4.32 -5.53 8.23
N HIS A 92 -3.38 -5.68 7.29
CA HIS A 92 -3.69 -6.20 5.95
C HIS A 92 -3.37 -7.70 5.88
N SER A 93 -4.01 -8.46 6.77
CA SER A 93 -4.37 -9.82 6.40
C SER A 93 -5.25 -9.75 5.14
N PRO A 94 -5.09 -10.63 4.13
CA PRO A 94 -6.18 -10.85 3.16
C PRO A 94 -7.47 -11.08 3.97
N PRO A 95 -8.69 -10.74 3.48
CA PRO A 95 -9.91 -10.89 4.27
C PRO A 95 -9.90 -12.31 4.83
N GLN A 96 -9.70 -12.43 6.15
CA GLN A 96 -9.41 -13.72 6.74
C GLN A 96 -10.66 -14.56 6.55
N ILE A 97 -10.64 -15.46 5.57
CA ILE A 97 -11.49 -16.63 5.60
C ILE A 97 -11.15 -17.25 6.95
N CYS A 98 -12.11 -17.22 7.86
CA CYS A 98 -11.91 -17.67 9.21
C CYS A 98 -11.54 -19.15 9.13
N GLN A 99 -10.27 -19.49 9.43
CA GLN A 99 -9.78 -20.87 9.41
C GLN A 99 -10.28 -21.70 10.62
N THR A 100 -11.15 -21.15 11.47
CA THR A 100 -11.77 -21.92 12.55
C THR A 100 -12.73 -22.94 11.96
N ASN A 101 -12.65 -24.20 12.39
CA ASN A 101 -13.69 -25.18 12.07
C ASN A 101 -15.06 -24.63 12.55
N LEU A 102 -15.99 -24.50 11.59
CA LEU A 102 -17.35 -24.00 11.77
C LEU A 102 -18.37 -25.14 11.93
N GLU A 103 -17.94 -26.41 11.96
CA GLU A 103 -18.81 -27.54 12.29
C GLU A 103 -19.53 -27.27 13.63
N GLY A 104 -20.86 -27.25 13.58
CA GLY A 104 -21.72 -27.01 14.75
C GLY A 104 -21.83 -25.55 15.22
N LYS A 105 -21.22 -24.58 14.53
CA LYS A 105 -21.31 -23.15 14.90
C LYS A 105 -22.21 -22.37 13.95
N THR A 106 -22.97 -21.42 14.50
CA THR A 106 -23.79 -20.49 13.70
C THR A 106 -22.90 -19.50 12.95
N PHE A 107 -23.08 -19.41 11.63
CA PHE A 107 -22.31 -18.55 10.72
C PHE A 107 -23.21 -17.53 10.02
N TYR A 108 -22.62 -16.42 9.57
CA TYR A 108 -23.27 -15.40 8.75
C TYR A 108 -22.89 -15.58 7.28
N SER A 109 -23.82 -15.39 6.36
CA SER A 109 -23.57 -15.53 4.93
C SER A 109 -23.67 -14.17 4.25
N LYS A 110 -22.59 -13.72 3.60
CA LYS A 110 -22.56 -12.48 2.82
C LYS A 110 -21.92 -12.76 1.47
N LYS A 111 -22.70 -12.60 0.38
CA LYS A 111 -22.27 -12.92 -1.01
C LYS A 111 -21.71 -14.35 -1.13
N ASP A 112 -22.47 -15.34 -0.67
CA ASP A 112 -22.15 -16.78 -0.75
C ASP A 112 -20.87 -17.23 -0.03
N LYS A 113 -20.35 -16.40 0.89
CA LYS A 113 -19.20 -16.77 1.74
C LYS A 113 -19.63 -16.91 3.20
N PRO A 114 -19.38 -18.06 3.84
CA PRO A 114 -19.62 -18.23 5.27
C PRO A 114 -18.58 -17.44 6.08
N LEU A 115 -19.07 -16.63 7.02
CA LEU A 115 -18.30 -15.79 7.93
C LEU A 115 -18.65 -16.15 9.37
N CYS A 116 -17.67 -16.19 10.26
CA CYS A 116 -17.93 -16.37 11.69
C CYS A 116 -18.57 -15.10 12.29
N LYS A 117 -19.22 -15.23 13.46
CA LYS A 117 -19.85 -14.08 14.14
C LYS A 117 -18.87 -12.94 14.43
N SER A 118 -17.62 -13.24 14.78
CA SER A 118 -16.59 -12.25 15.07
C SER A 118 -16.21 -11.40 13.85
N HIS A 119 -16.19 -11.99 12.66
CA HIS A 119 -15.85 -11.26 11.42
C HIS A 119 -17.07 -10.67 10.71
N ALA A 120 -18.29 -11.10 11.04
CA ALA A 120 -19.51 -10.54 10.47
C ALA A 120 -19.84 -9.12 10.97
N PHE A 121 -19.38 -8.77 12.18
CA PHE A 121 -19.68 -7.49 12.85
C PHE A 121 -18.44 -6.66 13.19
N SER A 122 -17.30 -6.87 12.53
CA SER A 122 -16.13 -6.01 12.74
C SER A 122 -16.36 -4.63 12.10
N HIS A 123 -17.11 -3.80 12.83
CA HIS A 123 -17.20 -2.35 12.75
C HIS A 123 -17.73 -1.84 14.09
N VAL A 124 -16.83 -1.74 15.08
CA VAL A 124 -16.68 -0.58 15.97
C VAL A 124 -15.19 -0.46 16.27
#